data_AF-A0A7V1SK22-F1
#
_entry.id   AF-A0A7V1SK22-F1
#
_cell.length_a   1.000
_cell.length_b   1.000
_cell.length_c   1.000
_cell.angle_alpha   90.00
_cell.angle_beta   90.00
_cell.angle_gamma   90.00
#
_symmetry.space_group_name_H-M   'P 1'
#
loop_
_entity.id
_entity.type
_entity.pdbx_description
1 polymer ?
#
loop_
_entity_poly.entity_id
_entity_poly.type
_entity_poly.pdbx_seq_one_letter_code
_entity_poly.pdbx_strand_id
1 'polypeptide(L)' 'MVSSVLGISAYYHDSAAVLLVDGEIIAAAQEERFSRRKHDMSFPSQAVQYV' A
#
# COMPACT_ATOMS: atom_id res chain seq x y z
N MET A 1 17.05 17.55 0.18
CA MET A 1 16.65 16.55 -0.82
C MET A 1 15.41 15.89 -0.28
N VAL A 2 14.33 15.84 -1.06
CA VAL A 2 13.10 15.15 -0.67
C VAL A 2 13.32 13.65 -0.90
N SER A 3 13.03 12.84 0.12
CA SER A 3 13.11 11.39 0.07
C SER A 3 11.71 10.80 0.01
N SER A 4 11.49 9.82 -0.87
CA SER A 4 10.22 9.11 -0.98
C SER A 4 10.43 7.61 -0.84
N VAL A 5 9.58 6.95 -0.04
CA VAL A 5 9.62 5.51 0.20
C VAL A 5 8.23 4.92 -0.05
N LEU A 6 8.15 3.92 -0.92
CA LEU A 6 6.96 3.10 -1.11
C LEU A 6 7.07 1.85 -0.23
N GLY A 7 6.31 1.83 0.86
CA GLY A 7 6.17 0.66 1.73
C GLY A 7 5.15 -0.32 1.17
N ILE A 8 5.46 -1.61 1.18
CA ILE A 8 4.62 -2.68 0.64
C ILE A 8 4.44 -3.78 1.68
N SER A 9 3.20 -4.19 1.90
CA SER A 9 2.82 -5.43 2.58
C SER A 9 2.18 -6.38 1.56
N ALA A 10 2.67 -7.62 1.45
CA ALA A 10 2.17 -8.61 0.49
C ALA A 10 2.50 -10.06 0.92
N TYR A 11 1.80 -11.03 0.33
CA TYR A 11 2.05 -12.49 0.42
C TYR A 11 1.85 -13.15 1.79
N TYR A 12 1.14 -12.50 2.71
CA TYR A 12 0.73 -13.10 3.97
C TYR A 12 -0.76 -12.82 4.23
N HIS A 13 -1.06 -11.68 4.84
CA HIS A 13 -2.43 -11.20 5.09
C HIS A 13 -2.47 -9.69 4.89
N ASP A 14 -3.63 -9.17 4.48
CA ASP A 14 -3.91 -7.74 4.34
C ASP A 14 -2.83 -6.97 3.56
N SER A 15 -2.70 -7.29 2.27
CA SER A 15 -1.83 -6.55 1.38
C SER A 15 -2.21 -5.07 1.30
N ALA A 16 -1.18 -4.23 1.27
CA ALA A 16 -1.34 -2.78 1.39
C ALA A 16 -0.11 -2.04 0.85
N ALA A 17 -0.28 -0.76 0.55
CA ALA A 17 0.79 0.15 0.18
C ALA A 17 0.74 1.44 1.02
N VAL A 18 1.90 2.04 1.28
CA VAL A 18 2.05 3.35 1.93
C VAL A 18 3.10 4.19 1.20
N LEU A 19 2.82 5.46 0.97
CA LEU A 19 3.77 6.44 0.49
C LEU A 19 4.25 7.32 1.66
N LEU A 20 5.55 7.30 1.91
CA LEU A 20 6.22 8.19 2.83
C LEU A 20 6.99 9.26 2.05
N VAL A 21 6.91 10.52 2.49
CA VAL A 21 7.73 11.62 1.98
C VAL A 21 8.39 12.33 3.15
N ASP A 22 9.73 12.35 3.17
CA ASP A 22 10.53 12.93 4.25
C ASP A 22 10.15 12.46 5.67
N GLY A 23 9.73 11.18 5.77
CA GLY A 23 9.32 10.55 7.02
C GLY A 23 7.84 10.67 7.36
N GLU A 24 7.08 11.49 6.62
CA GLU A 24 5.65 11.70 6.82
C GLU A 24 4.80 10.77 5.93
N ILE A 25 3.69 10.27 6.46
CA ILE A 25 2.72 9.46 5.71
C ILE A 25 1.87 10.38 4.84
N ILE A 26 2.00 10.25 3.52
CA ILE A 26 1.19 11.01 2.56
C ILE A 26 -0.10 10.26 2.22
N ALA A 27 0.01 8.96 1.96
CA ALA A 27 -1.13 8.12 1.64
C ALA A 27 -0.86 6.66 2.06
N ALA A 28 -1.93 5.96 2.44
CA ALA A 28 -1.88 4.53 2.74
C ALA A 28 -3.22 3.90 2.35
N ALA A 29 -3.17 2.71 1.76
CA ALA A 29 -4.37 1.97 1.39
C ALA A 29 -4.18 0.45 1.47
N GLN A 30 -5.25 -0.25 1.81
CA GLN A 30 -5.32 -1.71 1.78
C GLN A 30 -5.92 -2.18 0.44
N GLU A 31 -5.35 -3.22 -0.14
CA GLU A 31 -5.77 -3.77 -1.44
C GLU A 31 -7.23 -4.26 -1.40
N GLU A 32 -7.68 -4.83 -0.28
CA GLU A 32 -9.04 -5.37 -0.14
C GLU A 32 -10.16 -4.32 -0.34
N ARG A 33 -9.83 -3.02 -0.17
CA ARG A 33 -10.78 -1.92 -0.43
C ARG A 33 -11.09 -1.82 -1.92
N PHE A 34 -10.12 -2.13 -2.77
CA PHE A 34 -10.21 -2.10 -4.22
C PHE A 34 -10.55 -3.48 -4.80
N SER A 35 -9.83 -4.53 -4.40
CA SER A 35 -10.02 -5.89 -4.92
C SER A 35 -11.34 -6.53 -4.47
N ARG A 36 -11.94 -6.00 -3.39
CA ARG A 36 -13.15 -6.54 -2.74
C ARG A 36 -12.99 -7.98 -2.27
N ARG A 37 -11.75 -8.46 -2.12
CA ARG A 37 -11.39 -9.75 -1.54
C ARG A 37 -10.93 -9.51 -0.11
N LYS A 38 -11.70 -9.97 0.87
CA LYS A 38 -11.33 -9.81 2.28
C LYS A 38 -10.00 -10.51 2.57
N HIS A 39 -9.10 -9.81 3.26
CA HIS A 39 -7.74 -10.22 3.57
C HIS A 39 -6.91 -10.60 2.33
N ASP A 40 -7.03 -9.81 1.27
CA ASP A 40 -6.28 -10.04 0.04
C ASP A 40 -4.77 -10.09 0.33
N MET A 41 -4.15 -11.23 0.03
CA MET A 41 -2.71 -11.46 0.22
C MET A 41 -1.88 -11.23 -1.04
N SER A 42 -2.54 -10.88 -2.16
CA SER A 42 -1.88 -10.67 -3.45
C SER A 42 -0.93 -9.47 -3.39
N PHE A 43 -0.18 -9.22 -4.47
CA PHE A 43 0.58 -7.98 -4.58
C PHE A 43 -0.41 -6.78 -4.65
N PRO A 44 -0.21 -5.70 -3.85
CA PRO A 44 -1.19 -4.62 -3.67
C PRO A 44 -1.15 -3.61 -4.83
N SER A 45 -1.44 -4.09 -6.05
CA SER A 45 -1.30 -3.30 -7.28
C SER A 45 -2.20 -2.06 -7.30
N GLN A 46 -3.44 -2.20 -6.82
CA GLN A 46 -4.39 -1.09 -6.82
C GLN A 46 -4.08 -0.10 -5.69
N ALA A 47 -3.65 -0.59 -4.53
CA ALA A 47 -3.18 0.29 -3.47
C ALA A 47 -1.93 1.07 -3.89
N VAL A 48 -0.96 0.45 -4.56
CA VAL A 48 0.22 1.14 -5.11
C VAL A 48 -0.17 2.21 -6.12
N GLN A 49 -1.17 1.96 -6.97
CA GLN A 49 -1.64 2.95 -7.94
C GLN A 49 -2.41 4.12 -7.28
N TYR A 50 -3.00 3.88 -6.10
CA TYR A 50 -3.77 4.87 -5.38
C TYR A 50 -2.90 5.84 -4.56
N VAL A 51 -1.83 5.35 -3.95
CA VAL A 51 -0.98 6.13 -3.00
C VAL A 51 0.02 7.05 -3.68
#